data_AF-A0A812N724-F1
#
_entry.id   AF-A0A812N724-F1
#
_cell.length_a   1.000
_cell.length_b   1.000
_cell.length_c   1.000
_cell.angle_alpha   90.00
_cell.angle_beta   90.00
_cell.angle_gamma   90.00
#
_symmetry.space_group_name_H-M   'P 1'
#
loop_
_entity.id
_entity.type
_entity.pdbx_description
1 polymer ?
#
loop_
_entity_poly.entity_id
_entity_poly.type
_entity_poly.pdbx_seq_one_letter_code
_entity_poly.pdbx_strand_id
1 'polypeptide(L)'
;MIHYNPNKWSSMFGVRGSVLPVSIRISLPWALVALMIKYLELWGVIDLKVLDFLNTGEIYGGFTFVLGFTLVFRTSQSYTRYWAAATAVHEMGSEWSDSCASLLAFCSCSKARPEEIQRYMHLTVRLFSVLHAMAMEEIAELKHENFRVIDCLGLDRAAR
;
A
#
# COMPACT_ATOMS: atom_id res chain seq x y z
N MET A 1 2.00 -5.03 3.69
CA MET A 1 0.62 -5.41 4.03
C MET A 1 0.63 -6.38 5.21
N ILE A 2 -0.28 -6.25 6.19
CA ILE A 2 -0.42 -7.22 7.29
C ILE A 2 -0.87 -8.55 6.69
N HIS A 3 -0.13 -9.63 6.92
CA HIS A 3 -0.59 -10.96 6.55
C HIS A 3 -1.69 -11.39 7.52
N TYR A 4 -2.94 -11.40 7.05
CA TYR A 4 -4.08 -11.91 7.80
C TYR A 4 -4.40 -13.33 7.35
N ASN A 5 -4.29 -14.29 8.27
CA ASN A 5 -4.82 -15.64 8.04
C ASN A 5 -6.19 -15.75 8.74
N PRO A 6 -7.30 -15.83 7.99
CA PRO A 6 -8.65 -15.82 8.57
C PRO A 6 -8.93 -17.02 9.47
N ASN A 7 -8.18 -18.12 9.32
CA ASN A 7 -8.37 -19.35 10.09
C ASN A 7 -7.53 -19.40 11.39
N LYS A 8 -6.73 -18.37 11.69
CA LYS A 8 -5.86 -18.35 12.88
C LYS A 8 -5.99 -17.05 13.66
N TRP A 9 -6.62 -17.11 14.83
CA TRP A 9 -6.69 -16.00 15.78
C TRP A 9 -5.31 -15.47 16.23
N SER A 10 -4.28 -16.33 16.25
CA SER A 10 -2.90 -15.93 16.56
C SER A 10 -2.26 -15.01 15.51
N SER A 11 -2.88 -14.84 14.34
CA SER A 11 -2.44 -13.89 13.30
C SER A 11 -2.45 -12.44 13.80
N MET A 12 -3.24 -12.12 14.83
CA MET A 12 -3.28 -10.77 15.44
C MET A 12 -2.00 -10.43 16.22
N PHE A 13 -1.25 -11.43 16.69
CA PHE A 13 0.02 -11.24 17.40
C PHE A 13 1.26 -11.43 16.51
N GLY A 14 1.07 -11.51 15.19
CA GLY A 14 2.18 -11.63 14.25
C GLY A 14 3.09 -10.41 14.29
N VAL A 15 4.40 -10.60 14.40
CA VAL A 15 5.38 -9.50 14.47
C VAL A 15 5.61 -8.85 13.09
N ARG A 16 5.39 -9.59 12.00
CA ARG A 16 5.67 -9.13 10.63
C ARG A 16 4.49 -8.34 10.07
N GLY A 17 4.71 -7.05 9.83
CA GLY A 17 3.69 -6.12 9.34
C GLY A 17 2.78 -5.53 10.42
N SER A 18 2.96 -5.91 11.69
CA SER A 18 2.15 -5.39 12.80
C SER A 18 2.54 -3.96 13.20
N VAL A 19 1.55 -3.23 13.68
CA VAL A 19 1.65 -1.84 14.18
C VAL A 19 2.37 -1.78 15.53
N LEU A 20 2.32 -2.85 16.34
CA LEU A 20 2.88 -2.87 17.70
C LEU A 20 4.39 -2.53 17.76
N PRO A 21 5.30 -3.17 17.00
CA PRO A 21 6.73 -2.86 17.06
C PRO A 21 7.07 -1.45 16.57
N VAL A 22 6.23 -0.85 15.72
CA VAL A 22 6.40 0.53 15.26
C VAL A 22 5.92 1.50 16.33
N SER A 23 4.73 1.27 16.90
CA SER A 23 4.17 2.09 17.97
C SER A 23 5.05 2.09 19.21
N ILE A 24 5.60 0.93 19.61
CA ILE A 24 6.50 0.81 20.77
C ILE A 24 7.76 1.66 20.56
N ARG A 25 8.36 1.66 19.37
CA ARG A 25 9.55 2.49 19.09
C ARG A 25 9.27 3.98 19.25
N ILE A 26 8.07 4.43 18.90
CA ILE A 26 7.67 5.84 18.99
C ILE A 26 7.23 6.19 20.42
N SER A 27 6.54 5.30 21.14
CA SER A 27 5.99 5.59 22.47
C SER A 27 7.02 5.47 23.60
N LEU A 28 8.03 4.62 23.44
CA LEU A 28 9.08 4.40 24.45
C LEU A 28 9.78 5.67 24.93
N PRO A 29 10.26 6.60 24.06
CA PRO A 29 10.90 7.83 24.53
C PRO A 29 9.95 8.70 25.36
N TRP A 30 8.68 8.81 24.97
CA TRP A 30 7.68 9.60 25.71
C TRP A 30 7.35 8.98 27.07
N ALA A 31 7.30 7.65 27.14
CA ALA A 31 7.13 6.93 28.41
C ALA A 31 8.33 7.19 29.35
N LEU A 32 9.56 7.20 28.83
CA LEU A 32 10.75 7.50 29.63
C LEU A 32 10.75 8.94 30.14
N VAL A 33 10.34 9.91 29.31
CA VAL A 33 10.19 11.32 29.74
C VAL A 33 9.14 11.43 30.85
N ALA A 34 7.97 10.79 30.70
CA ALA A 34 6.94 10.80 31.73
C ALA A 34 7.42 10.19 33.05
N LEU A 35 8.15 9.07 32.99
CA LEU A 35 8.76 8.44 34.17
C LEU A 35 9.79 9.35 34.83
N MET A 36 10.63 10.03 34.05
CA MET A 36 11.64 10.96 34.56
C MET A 36 11.00 12.15 35.29
N ILE A 37 9.94 12.73 34.73
CA ILE A 37 9.20 13.82 35.37
C ILE A 37 8.61 13.36 36.71
N LYS A 38 8.00 12.17 36.76
CA LYS A 38 7.43 11.62 38.00
C LYS A 38 8.50 11.33 39.05
N TYR A 39 9.68 10.87 38.63
CA TYR A 39 10.80 10.63 39.53
C TYR A 39 11.32 11.93 40.17
N LEU A 40 11.43 13.01 39.39
CA LEU A 40 11.86 14.33 39.88
C LEU A 40 10.87 14.98 40.86
N GLU A 41 9.57 14.73 40.68
CA GLU A 41 8.54 15.14 41.64
C GLU A 41 8.70 14.42 42.98
N LEU A 42 8.90 13.10 42.96
CA LEU A 42 9.09 12.29 44.18
C LEU A 42 10.32 12.71 44.99
N TRP A 43 11.35 13.22 44.31
CA TRP A 43 12.57 13.74 44.94
C TRP A 43 12.41 15.17 45.46
N GLY A 44 11.23 15.79 45.30
CA GLY A 44 10.92 17.12 45.81
C GLY A 44 11.59 18.26 45.05
N VAL A 45 12.18 17.99 43.87
CA VAL A 45 12.84 19.00 43.04
C VAL A 45 11.81 19.84 42.26
N ILE A 46 10.65 19.25 41.95
CA ILE A 46 9.57 19.86 41.16
C ILE A 46 8.25 19.68 41.90
N ASP A 47 7.50 20.78 42.09
CA ASP A 47 6.12 20.73 42.60
C ASP A 47 5.13 20.77 41.42
N LEU A 48 4.47 19.66 41.14
CA LEU A 48 3.51 19.52 40.04
C LEU A 48 2.10 20.00 40.40
N LYS A 49 1.86 20.52 41.62
CA LYS A 49 0.54 21.04 42.04
C LYS A 49 -0.01 22.14 41.15
N VAL A 50 0.86 22.93 40.51
CA VAL A 50 0.45 23.96 39.54
C VAL A 50 -0.24 23.34 38.32
N LEU A 51 0.04 22.08 37.99
CA LEU A 51 -0.54 21.35 36.85
C LEU A 51 -1.72 20.46 37.26
N ASP A 52 -2.17 20.48 38.52
CA ASP A 52 -3.29 19.66 38.98
C ASP A 52 -4.62 20.05 38.30
N PHE A 53 -4.71 21.26 37.73
CA PHE A 53 -5.84 21.62 36.86
C PHE A 53 -5.91 20.76 35.58
N LEU A 54 -4.78 20.21 35.10
CA LEU A 54 -4.76 19.26 33.98
C LEU A 54 -5.26 17.87 34.36
N ASN A 55 -5.34 17.57 35.66
CA ASN A 55 -5.91 16.33 36.17
C ASN A 55 -7.45 16.34 36.13
N THR A 56 -8.05 17.47 35.72
CA THR A 56 -9.49 17.53 35.45
C THR A 56 -9.83 16.67 34.24
N GLY A 57 -10.76 15.73 34.42
CA GLY A 57 -11.16 14.78 33.36
C GLY A 57 -11.71 15.45 32.09
N GLU A 58 -12.11 16.72 32.18
CA GLU A 58 -12.63 17.51 31.06
C GLU A 58 -11.56 17.80 30.00
N ILE A 59 -10.34 18.18 30.42
CA ILE A 59 -9.24 18.49 29.49
C ILE A 59 -8.80 17.22 28.76
N TYR A 60 -8.65 16.12 29.50
CA TYR A 60 -8.32 14.82 28.92
C TYR A 60 -9.43 14.32 27.98
N GLY A 61 -10.70 14.53 28.33
CA GLY A 61 -11.86 14.20 27.51
C GLY A 61 -11.87 14.96 26.18
N GLY A 62 -11.66 16.29 26.23
CA GLY A 62 -11.56 17.13 25.03
C GLY A 62 -10.39 16.73 24.13
N PHE A 63 -9.22 16.47 24.71
CA PHE A 63 -8.06 15.97 23.98
C PHE A 63 -8.35 14.63 23.28
N THR A 64 -8.90 13.65 24.01
CA THR A 64 -9.23 12.33 23.48
C THR A 64 -10.28 12.41 22.37
N PHE A 65 -11.26 13.30 22.50
CA PHE A 65 -12.27 13.55 21.47
C PHE A 65 -11.63 14.05 20.17
N VAL A 66 -10.81 15.09 20.23
CA VAL A 66 -10.14 15.66 19.04
C VAL A 66 -9.20 14.64 18.39
N LEU A 67 -8.47 13.88 19.21
CA LEU A 67 -7.54 12.86 18.74
C LEU A 67 -8.29 11.70 18.06
N GLY A 68 -9.36 11.22 18.69
CA GLY A 68 -10.23 10.17 18.13
C GLY A 68 -10.90 10.61 16.84
N PHE A 69 -11.46 11.82 16.81
CA PHE A 69 -12.05 12.41 15.60
C PHE A 69 -11.01 12.49 14.48
N THR A 70 -9.85 13.08 14.74
CA THR A 70 -8.79 13.23 13.73
C THR A 70 -8.32 11.88 13.18
N LEU A 71 -8.16 10.89 14.05
CA LEU A 71 -7.73 9.54 13.68
C LEU A 71 -8.75 8.85 12.77
N VAL A 72 -10.03 8.91 13.10
CA VAL A 72 -11.10 8.31 12.28
C VAL A 72 -11.20 9.00 10.92
N PHE A 73 -11.20 10.34 10.90
CA PHE A 73 -11.32 11.10 9.65
C PHE A 73 -10.14 10.87 8.72
N ARG A 74 -8.90 10.90 9.24
CA ARG A 74 -7.70 10.63 8.43
C ARG A 74 -7.66 9.20 7.91
N THR A 75 -8.00 8.22 8.75
CA THR A 75 -7.99 6.82 8.35
C THR A 75 -9.06 6.55 7.30
N SER A 76 -10.25 7.13 7.46
CA SER A 76 -11.35 7.02 6.50
C SER A 76 -10.96 7.58 5.12
N GLN A 77 -10.42 8.80 5.05
CA GLN A 77 -9.99 9.40 3.78
C GLN A 77 -8.86 8.59 3.11
N SER A 78 -7.90 8.10 3.90
CA SER A 78 -6.80 7.28 3.39
C SER A 78 -7.31 5.94 2.84
N TYR A 79 -8.29 5.34 3.51
CA TYR A 79 -8.92 4.09 3.08
C TYR A 79 -9.68 4.25 1.77
N THR A 80 -10.48 5.32 1.62
CA THR A 80 -11.17 5.61 0.36
C THR A 80 -10.18 5.81 -0.79
N ARG A 81 -9.10 6.56 -0.57
CA ARG A 81 -8.05 6.77 -1.58
C ARG A 81 -7.33 5.46 -1.95
N TYR A 82 -7.03 4.63 -0.95
CA TYR A 82 -6.41 3.33 -1.18
C TYR A 82 -7.27 2.45 -2.10
N TRP A 83 -8.56 2.34 -1.82
CA TRP A 83 -9.47 1.53 -2.66
C TRP A 83 -9.68 2.13 -4.04
N ALA A 84 -9.81 3.45 -4.15
CA ALA A 84 -9.90 4.12 -5.44
C ALA A 84 -8.66 3.84 -6.32
N ALA A 85 -7.46 3.93 -5.73
CA ALA A 85 -6.22 3.60 -6.43
C ALA A 85 -6.13 2.11 -6.80
N ALA A 86 -6.49 1.20 -5.89
CA ALA A 86 -6.49 -0.24 -6.15
C ALA A 86 -7.44 -0.62 -7.30
N THR A 87 -8.66 -0.08 -7.30
CA THR A 87 -9.62 -0.29 -8.39
C THR A 87 -9.10 0.28 -9.71
N ALA A 88 -8.55 1.49 -9.72
CA ALA A 88 -8.01 2.12 -10.92
C ALA A 88 -6.86 1.31 -11.53
N VAL A 89 -5.98 0.73 -10.72
CA VAL A 89 -4.88 -0.14 -11.19
C VAL A 89 -5.44 -1.41 -11.85
N HIS A 90 -6.47 -2.03 -11.27
CA HIS A 90 -7.12 -3.20 -11.86
C HIS A 90 -7.86 -2.86 -13.16
N GLU A 91 -8.57 -1.74 -13.19
CA GLU A 91 -9.27 -1.24 -14.38
C GLU A 91 -8.29 -0.95 -15.51
N MET A 92 -7.19 -0.26 -15.23
CA MET A 92 -6.10 -0.01 -16.18
C MET A 92 -5.57 -1.30 -16.84
N GLY A 93 -5.32 -2.36 -16.05
CA GLY A 93 -4.92 -3.66 -16.57
C GLY A 93 -5.99 -4.34 -17.44
N SER A 94 -7.26 -4.19 -17.07
CA SER A 94 -8.41 -4.68 -17.84
C SER A 94 -8.52 -3.98 -19.19
N GLU A 95 -8.50 -2.65 -19.21
CA GLU A 95 -8.62 -1.83 -20.42
C GLU A 95 -7.48 -2.07 -21.41
N TRP A 96 -6.24 -2.24 -20.92
CA TRP A 96 -5.11 -2.59 -21.78
C TRP A 96 -5.23 -3.98 -22.39
N SER A 97 -5.72 -4.95 -21.61
CA SER A 97 -5.95 -6.31 -22.10
C SER A 97 -7.07 -6.34 -23.15
N ASP A 98 -8.16 -5.61 -22.92
CA ASP A 98 -9.28 -5.51 -23.85
C ASP A 98 -8.92 -4.77 -25.14
N SER A 99 -8.17 -3.68 -25.03
CA SER A 99 -7.61 -2.95 -26.18
C SER A 99 -6.71 -3.84 -27.03
N CYS A 100 -5.83 -4.62 -26.39
CA CYS A 100 -4.99 -5.59 -27.09
C CYS A 100 -5.86 -6.64 -27.80
N ALA A 101 -6.80 -7.28 -27.10
CA ALA A 101 -7.68 -8.30 -27.67
C ALA A 101 -8.48 -7.79 -28.87
N SER A 102 -9.02 -6.57 -28.78
CA SER A 102 -9.74 -5.89 -29.86
C SER A 102 -8.86 -5.71 -31.10
N LEU A 103 -7.61 -5.26 -30.94
CA LEU A 103 -6.66 -5.14 -32.05
C LEU A 103 -6.38 -6.50 -32.71
N LEU A 104 -6.19 -7.56 -31.93
CA LEU A 104 -5.98 -8.91 -32.45
C LEU A 104 -7.22 -9.41 -33.23
N ALA A 105 -8.42 -9.13 -32.73
CA ALA A 105 -9.67 -9.50 -33.40
C ALA A 105 -9.78 -8.83 -34.79
N PHE A 106 -9.46 -7.53 -34.89
CA PHE A 106 -9.44 -6.84 -36.18
C PHE A 106 -8.37 -7.39 -37.13
N CYS A 107 -7.18 -7.71 -36.62
CA CYS A 107 -6.11 -8.30 -37.43
C CYS A 107 -6.46 -9.69 -37.96
N SER A 108 -7.26 -10.45 -37.22
CA SER A 108 -7.73 -11.78 -37.64
C SER A 108 -8.61 -11.74 -38.88
N CYS A 109 -9.30 -10.61 -39.13
CA CYS A 109 -10.14 -10.39 -40.31
C CYS A 109 -9.37 -9.80 -41.51
N SER A 110 -8.06 -9.57 -41.38
CA SER A 110 -7.23 -8.99 -42.44
C SER A 110 -7.01 -9.95 -43.60
N LYS A 111 -6.88 -9.42 -44.82
CA LYS A 111 -6.53 -10.17 -46.04
C LYS A 111 -5.02 -10.29 -46.27
N ALA A 112 -4.20 -9.84 -45.31
CA ALA A 112 -2.75 -9.93 -45.37
C ALA A 112 -2.24 -11.38 -45.28
N ARG A 113 -0.95 -11.59 -45.50
CA ARG A 113 -0.36 -12.93 -45.38
C ARG A 113 -0.47 -13.43 -43.93
N PRO A 114 -0.80 -14.71 -43.69
CA PRO A 114 -0.94 -15.25 -42.35
C PRO A 114 0.29 -15.03 -41.46
N GLU A 115 1.49 -15.12 -42.04
CA GLU A 115 2.77 -14.87 -41.34
C GLU A 115 2.89 -13.42 -40.85
N GLU A 116 2.45 -12.45 -41.65
CA GLU A 116 2.48 -11.02 -41.30
C GLU A 116 1.47 -10.71 -40.20
N ILE A 117 0.29 -11.35 -40.24
CA ILE A 117 -0.75 -11.24 -39.21
C ILE A 117 -0.22 -11.79 -37.88
N GLN A 118 0.36 -12.99 -37.87
CA GLN A 118 0.94 -13.59 -36.67
C GLN A 118 2.08 -12.74 -36.09
N ARG A 119 2.97 -12.23 -36.95
CA ARG A 119 4.07 -11.35 -36.53
C ARG A 119 3.55 -10.06 -35.86
N TYR A 120 2.51 -9.44 -36.43
CA TYR A 120 1.89 -8.26 -35.85
C TYR A 120 1.22 -8.59 -34.51
N MET A 121 0.45 -9.67 -34.44
CA MET A 121 -0.22 -10.11 -33.21
C MET A 121 0.77 -10.33 -32.07
N HIS A 122 1.87 -11.06 -32.32
CA HIS A 122 2.91 -11.31 -31.34
C HIS A 122 3.64 -10.04 -30.90
N LEU A 123 3.87 -9.09 -31.82
CA LEU A 123 4.49 -7.81 -31.49
C LEU A 123 3.58 -6.96 -30.62
N THR A 124 2.30 -6.85 -30.97
CA THR A 124 1.30 -6.08 -30.20
C THR A 124 1.18 -6.61 -28.77
N VAL A 125 1.03 -7.93 -28.58
CA VAL A 125 0.93 -8.54 -27.24
C VAL A 125 2.16 -8.23 -26.39
N ARG A 126 3.37 -8.31 -26.96
CA ARG A 126 4.62 -7.97 -26.25
C ARG A 126 4.69 -6.50 -25.85
N LEU A 127 4.33 -5.59 -26.77
CA LEU A 127 4.32 -4.16 -26.47
C LEU A 127 3.33 -3.81 -25.36
N PHE A 128 2.12 -4.37 -25.38
CA PHE A 128 1.14 -4.20 -24.31
C PHE A 128 1.64 -4.77 -22.97
N SER A 129 2.36 -5.90 -22.99
CA SER A 129 2.97 -6.46 -21.78
C SER A 129 4.05 -5.57 -21.19
N VAL A 130 4.94 -5.00 -22.03
CA VAL A 130 5.98 -4.05 -21.58
C VAL A 130 5.33 -2.76 -21.08
N LEU A 131 4.36 -2.22 -21.81
CA LEU A 131 3.61 -1.02 -21.42
C LEU A 131 2.97 -1.20 -20.04
N HIS A 132 2.31 -2.34 -19.81
CA HIS A 132 1.70 -2.63 -18.53
C HIS A 132 2.73 -2.70 -17.39
N ALA A 133 3.84 -3.38 -17.62
CA ALA A 133 4.91 -3.49 -16.64
C ALA A 133 5.56 -2.14 -16.30
N MET A 134 5.83 -1.30 -17.30
CA MET A 134 6.41 0.03 -17.10
C MET A 134 5.50 0.92 -16.26
N ALA A 135 4.20 0.93 -16.54
CA ALA A 135 3.26 1.72 -15.77
C ALA A 135 3.09 1.20 -14.34
N MET A 136 3.12 -0.12 -14.14
CA MET A 136 3.12 -0.71 -12.80
C MET A 136 4.39 -0.35 -12.02
N GLU A 137 5.55 -0.29 -12.69
CA GLU A 137 6.81 0.15 -12.10
C GLU A 137 6.77 1.61 -11.68
N GLU A 138 6.16 2.48 -12.48
CA GLU A 138 6.02 3.90 -12.13
C GLU A 138 5.08 4.13 -10.93
N ILE A 139 4.04 3.30 -10.78
CA ILE A 139 3.12 3.37 -9.63
C ILE A 139 3.75 2.71 -8.38
N ALA A 140 4.63 1.73 -8.54
CA ALA A 140 5.22 1.01 -7.43
C ALA A 140 6.34 1.81 -6.74
N GLU A 141 6.13 2.20 -5.47
CA GLU A 141 7.18 2.85 -4.66
C GLU A 141 8.33 1.90 -4.25
N LEU A 142 8.13 0.57 -4.37
CA LEU A 142 9.10 -0.43 -3.92
C LEU A 142 10.19 -0.65 -4.97
N LYS A 143 11.41 -0.17 -4.69
CA LYS A 143 12.62 -0.53 -5.45
C LYS A 143 12.72 -2.05 -5.57
N HIS A 144 12.69 -2.57 -6.80
CA HIS A 144 12.95 -3.95 -7.22
C HIS A 144 11.76 -4.94 -7.31
N GLU A 145 10.56 -4.50 -7.68
CA GLU A 145 9.59 -5.44 -8.26
C GLU A 145 9.86 -5.64 -9.75
N ASN A 146 10.49 -6.76 -10.11
CA ASN A 146 10.57 -7.19 -11.50
C ASN A 146 9.19 -7.69 -11.93
N PHE A 147 8.37 -6.80 -12.50
CA PHE A 147 7.11 -7.19 -13.13
C PHE A 147 7.39 -8.20 -14.24
N ARG A 148 6.59 -9.27 -14.29
CA ARG A 148 6.76 -10.32 -15.29
C ARG A 148 6.30 -9.79 -16.64
N VAL A 149 7.24 -9.63 -17.56
CA VAL A 149 6.98 -9.23 -18.94
C VAL A 149 7.09 -10.44 -19.85
N ILE A 150 6.29 -10.48 -20.91
CA ILE A 150 6.49 -11.41 -22.01
C ILE A 150 7.81 -11.07 -22.69
N ASP A 151 8.64 -12.08 -22.95
CA ASP A 151 9.96 -11.88 -23.55
C ASP A 151 9.88 -11.06 -24.86
N CYS A 152 10.78 -10.08 -24.97
CA CYS A 152 10.90 -9.21 -26.13
C CYS A 152 11.42 -9.98 -27.35
N LEU A 153 12.20 -11.05 -27.16
CA LEU A 153 12.86 -11.78 -28.24
C LEU A 153 11.94 -12.78 -28.94
N GLY A 154 10.90 -13.30 -28.29
CA GLY A 154 9.92 -14.17 -28.93
C GLY A 154 8.98 -14.88 -27.95
N LEU A 155 7.93 -15.49 -28.50
CA LEU A 155 6.98 -16.34 -27.76
C LEU A 155 7.32 -17.84 -27.86
N ASP A 156 8.34 -18.19 -28.65
CA ASP A 156 8.78 -19.57 -28.85
C ASP A 156 9.55 -20.10 -27.64
N ARG A 157 9.29 -21.38 -27.30
CA ARG A 157 9.95 -22.09 -26.19
C ARG A 157 11.48 -22.11 -26.29
N ALA A 158 12.04 -21.88 -27.47
CA ALA A 158 13.48 -21.90 -27.75
C ALA A 158 14.21 -20.58 -27.44
N ALA A 159 13.49 -19.49 -27.14
CA ALA A 159 14.07 -18.18 -26.83
C ALA A 159 14.40 -17.98 -25.33
N ARG A 160 14.29 -19.04 -24.51
CA ARG A 160 14.48 -18.99 -23.06
C ARG A 160 15.84 -19.49 -22.61
#